data_AF-A0A7K1KU01-F1
#
_entry.id   AF-A0A7K1KU01-F1
#
_cell.length_a   1.000
_cell.length_b   1.000
_cell.length_c   1.000
_cell.angle_alpha   90.00
_cell.angle_beta   90.00
_cell.angle_gamma   90.00
#
_symmetry.space_group_name_H-M   'P 1'
#
loop_
_entity.id
_entity.type
_entity.pdbx_description
1 polymer ?
#
loop_
_entity_poly.entity_id
_entity_poly.type
_entity_poly.pdbx_seq_one_letter_code
_entity_poly.pdbx_strand_id
1 'polypeptide(L)'
;MSSFSDTDAWALGGDRGFAHWDGRDWRNVPAPDGGGTMEAIADAGPSDAWAVGRRGAPPAGKNFVTQIQHWDGVSWNIIPSPEFRGRYAALWGVAALAPDDAWAVGCDEPPPWPSTGTAKAGAASPCPSPAPGSTPR
;
A
#
# COMPACT_ATOMS: atom_id res chain seq x y z
N MET A 1 -4.52 1.72 10.62
CA MET A 1 -3.91 2.33 11.80
C MET A 1 -2.77 1.43 12.18
N SER A 2 -1.55 1.97 12.22
CA SER A 2 -0.36 1.33 12.74
C SER A 2 0.18 2.17 13.89
N SER A 3 0.85 1.53 14.85
CA SER A 3 1.40 2.21 16.03
C SER A 3 2.71 1.55 16.44
N PHE A 4 3.79 2.33 16.49
CA PHE A 4 5.07 1.90 17.03
C PHE A 4 5.17 2.12 18.55
N SER A 5 4.36 3.02 19.14
CA SER A 5 4.24 3.19 20.60
C SER A 5 2.89 3.79 21.02
N ASP A 6 2.69 3.95 22.34
CA ASP A 6 1.58 4.72 22.94
C ASP A 6 1.64 6.23 22.64
N THR A 7 2.75 6.71 22.08
CA THR A 7 3.00 8.12 21.77
C THR A 7 3.10 8.43 20.28
N ASP A 8 2.99 7.45 19.39
CA ASP A 8 3.23 7.64 17.96
C ASP A 8 2.39 6.67 17.12
N ALA A 9 1.56 7.21 16.23
CA ALA A 9 0.70 6.40 15.37
C ALA A 9 0.35 7.12 14.06
N TRP A 10 0.19 6.32 13.00
CA TRP A 10 -0.24 6.80 11.69
C TRP A 10 -1.59 6.22 11.27
N ALA A 11 -2.41 7.08 10.67
CA ALA A 11 -3.68 6.71 10.06
C ALA A 11 -3.81 7.30 8.66
N LEU A 12 -4.49 6.57 7.78
CA LEU A 12 -4.96 7.12 6.51
C LEU A 12 -6.16 8.03 6.81
N GLY A 13 -6.01 9.33 6.56
CA GLY A 13 -7.05 10.33 6.68
C GLY A 13 -7.78 10.52 5.35
N GLY A 14 -9.06 10.91 5.41
CA GLY A 14 -9.92 11.09 4.26
C GLY A 14 -9.35 11.94 3.12
N ASP A 15 -9.84 11.63 1.92
CA ASP A 15 -9.55 12.06 0.56
C ASP A 15 -8.09 12.20 0.11
N ARG A 16 -7.12 12.75 0.86
CA ARG A 16 -5.71 12.88 0.39
C ARG A 16 -4.64 13.05 1.49
N GLY A 17 -4.93 12.75 2.77
CA GLY A 17 -4.02 13.10 3.88
C GLY A 17 -3.60 11.93 4.76
N PHE A 18 -2.39 11.99 5.33
CA PHE A 18 -1.99 11.14 6.45
C PHE A 18 -2.29 11.86 7.76
N ALA A 19 -2.77 11.15 8.77
CA ALA A 19 -2.94 11.68 10.12
C ALA A 19 -1.86 11.08 11.04
N HIS A 20 -1.22 11.92 11.82
CA HIS A 20 -0.16 11.56 12.75
C HIS A 20 -0.56 11.90 14.18
N TRP A 21 -0.36 10.96 15.10
CA TRP A 21 -0.54 11.15 16.53
C TRP A 21 0.81 11.43 17.17
N ASP A 22 0.97 12.57 17.85
CA ASP A 22 2.23 12.96 18.51
C ASP A 22 2.29 12.63 20.02
N GLY A 23 1.39 11.75 20.49
CA GLY A 23 1.23 11.44 21.91
C GLY A 23 0.24 12.34 22.62
N ARG A 24 -0.25 13.40 21.98
CA ARG A 24 -1.22 14.34 22.56
C ARG A 24 -2.39 14.66 21.64
N ASP A 25 -2.11 14.92 20.37
CA ASP A 25 -3.10 15.34 19.40
C ASP A 25 -2.89 14.67 18.03
N TRP A 26 -3.99 14.44 17.30
CA TRP A 26 -3.93 14.07 15.89
C TRP A 26 -3.70 15.30 15.03
N ARG A 27 -2.77 15.21 14.09
CA ARG A 27 -2.49 16.26 13.11
C ARG A 27 -2.52 15.69 11.70
N ASN A 28 -3.14 16.43 10.79
CA ASN A 28 -3.03 16.12 9.37
C ASN A 28 -1.64 16.51 8.87
N VAL A 29 -0.95 15.54 8.28
CA VAL A 29 0.33 15.70 7.63
C VAL A 29 0.11 15.64 6.12
N PRO A 30 0.45 16.72 5.38
CA PRO A 30 0.34 16.72 3.94
C PRO A 30 1.18 15.62 3.29
N ALA A 31 0.62 15.04 2.22
CA ALA A 31 1.31 14.09 1.35
C ALA A 31 1.43 14.65 -0.06
N PRO A 32 2.46 14.28 -0.83
CA PRO A 32 2.45 14.49 -2.27
C PRO A 32 1.21 13.84 -2.89
N ASP A 33 0.53 14.56 -3.77
CA ASP A 33 -0.54 13.98 -4.57
C ASP A 33 0.08 13.05 -5.62
N GLY A 34 0.02 11.75 -5.37
CA GLY A 34 0.42 10.75 -6.36
C GLY A 34 -0.73 10.21 -7.20
N GLY A 35 -1.91 10.83 -7.15
CA GLY A 35 -3.05 10.50 -8.02
C GLY A 35 -3.64 9.11 -7.79
N GLY A 36 -3.55 8.61 -6.55
CA GLY A 36 -3.93 7.24 -6.18
C GLY A 36 -4.52 7.11 -4.80
N THR A 37 -4.90 5.89 -4.47
CA THR A 37 -5.47 5.50 -3.18
C THR A 37 -4.43 4.72 -2.39
N MET A 38 -4.18 5.14 -1.15
CA MET A 38 -3.40 4.38 -0.18
C MET A 38 -4.31 3.34 0.47
N GLU A 39 -3.85 2.10 0.53
CA GLU A 39 -4.62 0.95 1.02
C GLU A 39 -4.09 0.48 2.39
N ALA A 40 -2.79 0.65 2.66
CA ALA A 40 -2.17 0.30 3.93
C ALA A 40 -1.08 1.30 4.33
N ILE A 41 -0.83 1.40 5.64
CA ILE A 41 0.24 2.18 6.26
C ILE A 41 0.83 1.39 7.44
N ALA A 42 2.15 1.44 7.59
CA ALA A 42 2.90 0.88 8.70
C ALA A 42 4.05 1.81 9.09
N ASP A 43 4.38 1.89 10.37
CA ASP A 43 5.47 2.68 10.90
C ASP A 43 6.46 1.82 11.69
N ALA A 44 7.75 2.16 11.57
CA ALA A 44 8.84 1.62 12.39
C ALA A 44 9.44 2.69 13.32
N GLY A 45 8.74 3.82 13.46
CA GLY A 45 9.05 4.89 14.41
C GLY A 45 8.56 6.27 13.95
N PRO A 46 8.74 7.31 14.79
CA PRO A 46 8.26 8.68 14.52
C PRO A 46 8.87 9.33 13.28
N SER A 47 9.98 8.78 12.80
CA SER A 47 10.69 9.26 11.62
C SER A 47 10.75 8.24 10.48
N ASP A 48 9.98 7.15 10.57
CA ASP A 48 9.94 6.15 9.51
C ASP A 48 8.57 5.50 9.41
N ALA A 49 7.85 5.84 8.33
CA ALA A 49 6.56 5.25 8.02
C ALA A 49 6.39 5.02 6.51
N TRP A 50 5.71 3.93 6.16
CA TRP A 50 5.51 3.48 4.79
C TRP A 50 4.03 3.34 4.51
N ALA A 51 3.58 3.94 3.42
CA ALA A 51 2.23 3.82 2.90
C ALA A 51 2.25 3.20 1.52
N VAL A 52 1.34 2.27 1.27
CA VAL A 52 1.27 1.54 0.01
C VAL A 52 -0.15 1.49 -0.53
N GLY A 53 -0.27 1.43 -1.84
CA GLY A 53 -1.54 1.34 -2.52
C GLY A 53 -1.39 1.27 -4.03
N ARG A 54 -2.28 1.96 -4.74
CA ARG A 54 -2.35 1.98 -6.19
C ARG A 54 -2.72 3.35 -6.73
N ARG A 55 -2.23 3.67 -7.92
CA ARG A 55 -2.66 4.86 -8.68
C ARG A 55 -3.05 4.49 -10.10
N GLY A 56 -3.90 5.32 -10.69
CA GLY A 56 -4.19 5.22 -12.12
C GLY A 56 -2.92 5.47 -12.95
N ALA A 57 -2.80 4.77 -14.08
CA ALA A 57 -1.72 5.00 -15.03
C ALA A 57 -2.28 5.64 -16.32
N PRO A 58 -1.87 6.87 -16.69
CA PRO A 58 -2.18 7.44 -18.00
C PRO A 58 -1.47 6.65 -19.14
N PRO A 59 -1.95 6.75 -20.39
CA PRO A 59 -2.29 5.62 -21.25
C PRO A 59 -1.06 4.86 -21.77
N ALA A 60 -0.71 3.76 -21.09
CA ALA A 60 0.33 2.81 -21.53
C ALA A 60 -0.11 1.36 -21.33
N GLY A 61 -1.40 1.06 -21.55
CA GLY A 61 -1.95 -0.29 -21.39
C GLY A 61 -2.02 -0.80 -19.94
N LYS A 62 -1.57 -0.01 -18.97
CA LYS A 62 -1.77 -0.23 -17.53
C LYS A 62 -3.00 0.54 -17.06
N ASN A 63 -3.81 -0.11 -16.23
CA ASN A 63 -4.97 0.50 -15.60
C ASN A 63 -4.61 1.03 -14.21
N PHE A 64 -3.86 0.23 -13.45
CA PHE A 64 -3.34 0.61 -12.14
C PHE A 64 -1.88 0.19 -11.99
N VAL A 65 -1.09 1.05 -11.34
CA VAL A 65 0.27 0.74 -10.89
C VAL A 65 0.36 0.89 -9.39
N THR A 66 1.31 0.19 -8.79
CA THR A 66 1.64 0.32 -7.37
C THR A 66 2.08 1.74 -7.05
N GLN A 67 1.71 2.20 -5.86
CA GLN A 67 2.19 3.46 -5.31
C GLN A 67 2.74 3.19 -3.92
N ILE A 68 3.94 3.70 -3.67
CA ILE A 68 4.64 3.61 -2.38
C ILE A 68 4.98 5.04 -1.97
N GLN A 69 4.68 5.39 -0.72
CA GLN A 69 5.13 6.63 -0.10
C GLN A 69 5.87 6.33 1.20
N HIS A 70 6.90 7.12 1.48
CA HIS A 70 7.78 6.97 2.63
C HIS A 70 7.90 8.29 3.39
N TRP A 71 7.74 8.23 4.70
CA TRP A 71 7.97 9.33 5.63
C TRP A 71 9.41 9.27 6.13
N ASP A 72 10.15 10.36 5.92
CA ASP A 72 11.57 10.47 6.31
C ASP A 72 11.80 11.18 7.66
N GLY A 73 10.73 11.42 8.43
CA GLY A 73 10.76 12.24 9.65
C GLY A 73 10.42 13.71 9.44
N VAL A 74 10.36 14.17 8.19
CA VAL A 74 10.07 15.57 7.84
C VAL A 74 8.92 15.68 6.85
N SER A 75 8.90 14.80 5.85
CA SER A 75 7.93 14.83 4.76
C SER A 75 7.64 13.44 4.18
N TRP A 76 6.46 13.28 3.60
CA TRP A 76 6.13 12.12 2.78
C TRP A 76 6.73 12.28 1.38
N ASN A 77 7.36 11.23 0.87
CA ASN A 77 7.99 11.16 -0.43
C ASN A 77 7.44 9.98 -1.24
N ILE A 78 7.22 10.17 -2.55
CA ILE A 78 6.85 9.04 -3.43
C ILE A 78 8.11 8.25 -3.78
N ILE A 79 8.08 6.95 -3.49
CA ILE A 79 9.17 6.03 -3.81
C ILE A 79 8.85 5.27 -5.10
N PRO A 80 9.79 5.17 -6.05
CA PRO A 80 9.64 4.33 -7.23
C PRO A 80 9.42 2.87 -6.82
N SER A 81 8.32 2.28 -7.27
CA SER A 81 8.09 0.84 -7.14
C SER A 81 8.74 0.09 -8.30
N PRO A 82 9.07 -1.20 -8.13
CA PRO A 82 9.44 -2.07 -9.25
C PRO A 82 8.38 -2.04 -10.37
N GLU A 83 8.82 -2.25 -11.61
CA GLU A 83 7.93 -2.35 -12.76
C GLU A 83 7.26 -3.72 -12.82
N PHE A 84 5.94 -3.74 -12.64
CA PHE A 84 5.13 -4.95 -12.78
C PHE A 84 4.66 -5.13 -14.23
N ARG A 85 4.59 -6.38 -14.69
CA ARG A 85 4.18 -6.71 -16.08
C ARG A 85 2.66 -6.78 -16.25
N GLY A 86 1.94 -7.02 -15.15
CA GLY A 86 0.47 -7.02 -15.13
C GLY A 86 -0.13 -5.66 -15.55
N ARG A 87 -1.37 -5.71 -16.06
CA ARG A 87 -2.15 -4.49 -16.37
C ARG A 87 -2.71 -3.83 -15.12
N TYR A 88 -2.84 -4.61 -14.05
CA TYR A 88 -3.29 -4.18 -12.74
C TYR A 88 -2.21 -4.56 -11.75
N ALA A 89 -1.61 -3.58 -11.09
CA ALA A 89 -0.72 -3.81 -9.97
C ALA A 89 -1.14 -2.96 -8.78
N ALA A 90 -1.25 -3.58 -7.61
CA ALA A 90 -1.66 -2.92 -6.38
C ALA A 90 -0.96 -3.55 -5.17
N LEU A 91 -0.60 -2.73 -4.20
CA LEU A 91 -0.12 -3.16 -2.89
C LEU A 91 -1.26 -3.00 -1.87
N TRP A 92 -1.48 -4.03 -1.07
CA TRP A 92 -2.61 -4.11 -0.13
C TRP A 92 -2.16 -4.18 1.33
N GLY A 93 -0.89 -4.46 1.55
CA GLY A 93 -0.32 -4.57 2.89
C GLY A 93 1.12 -4.10 2.90
N VAL A 94 1.51 -3.51 4.02
CA VAL A 94 2.88 -3.14 4.33
C VAL A 94 3.15 -3.44 5.80
N ALA A 95 4.35 -3.89 6.08
CA ALA A 95 4.90 -4.03 7.42
C ALA A 95 6.26 -3.35 7.45
N ALA A 96 6.47 -2.44 8.40
CA ALA A 96 7.76 -1.82 8.67
C ALA A 96 8.28 -2.39 10.00
N LEU A 97 9.45 -3.02 9.96
CA LEU A 97 10.07 -3.71 11.09
C LEU A 97 11.21 -2.86 11.70
N ALA A 98 11.88 -2.06 10.87
CA ALA A 98 12.95 -1.14 11.24
C ALA A 98 13.13 -0.06 10.14
N PRO A 99 13.88 1.03 10.39
CA PRO A 99 14.17 2.10 9.42
C PRO A 99 14.57 1.67 8.01
N ASP A 100 15.26 0.53 7.90
CA ASP A 100 15.76 -0.02 6.64
C ASP A 100 15.15 -1.40 6.30
N ASP A 101 14.07 -1.80 7.00
CA ASP A 101 13.45 -3.12 6.86
C ASP A 101 11.92 -2.99 6.78
N ALA A 102 11.41 -2.87 5.55
CA ALA A 102 9.99 -2.80 5.27
C ALA A 102 9.60 -3.75 4.12
N TRP A 103 8.46 -4.40 4.27
CA TRP A 103 7.93 -5.40 3.34
C TRP A 103 6.54 -4.99 2.88
N ALA A 104 6.34 -4.93 1.57
CA ALA A 104 5.04 -4.68 0.96
C ALA A 104 4.54 -5.91 0.20
N VAL A 105 3.24 -6.16 0.27
CA VAL A 105 2.59 -7.29 -0.40
C VAL A 105 1.44 -6.80 -1.28
N GLY A 106 1.24 -7.49 -2.41
CA GLY A 106 0.30 -7.09 -3.42
C GLY A 106 0.15 -8.14 -4.51
N CYS A 107 -0.54 -7.76 -5.58
CA CYS A 107 -0.72 -8.59 -6.76
C CYS A 107 -0.46 -7.79 -8.03
N ASP A 108 0.05 -8.48 -9.05
CA ASP A 108 0.00 -8.04 -10.43
C ASP A 108 -0.80 -9.05 -11.27
N GLU A 109 -1.96 -8.63 -11.80
CA GLU A 109 -2.75 -9.50 -12.68
C GLU A 109 -2.28 -9.36 -14.13
N PRO A 110 -1.74 -10.42 -14.77
CA PRO A 110 -1.77 -10.57 -16.21
C PRO A 110 -3.20 -10.91 -16.66
N PRO A 111 -3.63 -10.48 -17.86
CA PRO A 111 -5.04 -10.57 -18.28
C PRO A 111 -5.58 -12.02 -18.34
N PRO A 112 -6.87 -12.26 -18.01
CA PRO A 112 -7.42 -13.61 -17.96
C PRO A 112 -7.90 -14.10 -19.35
N TRP A 113 -7.03 -14.78 -20.11
CA TRP A 113 -7.39 -15.77 -21.14
C TRP A 113 -6.29 -16.85 -21.21
N PRO A 114 -6.60 -18.13 -21.50
CA PRO A 114 -5.64 -19.22 -21.31
C PRO A 114 -4.58 -19.22 -22.42
N SER A 115 -3.32 -18.91 -22.09
CA SER A 115 -2.21 -19.37 -22.93
C SER A 115 -1.94 -20.83 -22.57
N THR A 116 -2.42 -21.72 -23.44
CA THR A 116 -2.06 -23.12 -23.52
C THR A 116 -0.55 -23.28 -23.31
N GLY A 117 -0.13 -23.90 -22.21
CA GLY A 117 1.29 -24.13 -21.93
C GLY A 117 1.57 -24.45 -20.47
N THR A 118 1.74 -25.73 -20.18
CA THR A 118 2.20 -26.27 -18.90
C THR A 118 3.52 -25.64 -18.42
N ALA A 119 3.55 -25.13 -17.18
CA ALA A 119 4.73 -25.19 -16.32
C ALA A 119 4.32 -25.01 -14.84
N LYS A 120 4.87 -25.85 -13.98
CA LYS A 120 4.66 -25.91 -12.53
C LYS A 120 5.88 -25.30 -11.83
N ALA A 121 5.70 -24.24 -11.04
CA ALA A 121 6.44 -23.97 -9.79
C ALA A 121 5.87 -22.70 -9.11
N GLY A 122 5.34 -22.84 -7.88
CA GLY A 122 5.13 -21.77 -6.91
C GLY A 122 3.93 -20.84 -7.16
N ALA A 123 2.71 -21.35 -7.00
CA ALA A 123 1.48 -20.58 -7.17
C ALA A 123 1.42 -19.33 -6.27
N ALA A 124 1.43 -18.14 -6.87
CA ALA A 124 0.87 -16.95 -6.24
C ALA A 124 -0.64 -17.18 -6.06
N SER A 125 -1.14 -16.97 -4.84
CA SER A 125 -2.55 -17.15 -4.52
C SER A 125 -3.42 -16.23 -5.39
N PRO A 126 -4.49 -16.73 -6.04
CA PRO A 126 -5.47 -15.87 -6.70
C PRO A 126 -6.16 -14.96 -5.68
N CYS A 127 -6.59 -13.77 -6.15
CA CYS A 127 -7.30 -12.76 -5.37
C CYS A 127 -8.35 -13.37 -4.41
N PRO A 128 -8.36 -13.03 -3.11
CA PRO A 128 -9.46 -13.43 -2.24
C PRO A 128 -10.74 -12.73 -2.73
N SER A 129 -11.73 -13.52 -3.15
CA SER A 129 -13.09 -13.01 -3.35
C SER A 129 -13.71 -12.68 -1.99
N PRO A 130 -14.40 -11.54 -1.83
CA PRO A 130 -15.12 -11.25 -0.59
C PRO A 130 -16.24 -12.29 -0.40
N ALA A 131 -16.21 -13.03 0.71
CA ALA A 131 -17.28 -13.95 1.06
C ALA A 131 -18.55 -13.16 1.45
N PRO A 132 -19.77 -13.59 1.06
CA PRO A 132 -21.00 -12.97 1.52
C PRO A 132 -21.15 -13.15 3.03
N GLY A 133 -21.44 -12.04 3.72
CA GLY A 133 -21.39 -11.94 5.17
C GLY A 133 -22.30 -12.92 5.92
N SER A 134 -21.83 -13.39 7.07
CA SER A 134 -22.66 -14.02 8.08
C SER A 134 -23.02 -12.99 9.16
N THR A 135 -24.31 -12.71 9.29
CA THR A 135 -24.90 -12.03 10.45
C THR A 135 -24.66 -12.83 11.73
N PRO A 136 -24.32 -12.20 12.86
CA PRO A 136 -24.24 -12.90 14.13
C PRO A 136 -25.65 -13.13 14.70
N ARG A 137 -25.90 -14.34 15.21
CA ARG A 137 -27.04 -14.68 16.07
C ARG A 137 -26.54 -14.87 17.50
#